data_AF-A0A820TW03-F1
#
_entry.id   AF-A0A820TW03-F1
#
_cell.length_a   1.000
_cell.length_b   1.000
_cell.length_c   1.000
_cell.angle_alpha   90.00
_cell.angle_beta   90.00
_cell.angle_gamma   90.00
#
_symmetry.space_group_name_H-M   'P 1'
#
loop_
_entity.id
_entity.type
_entity.pdbx_description
1 polymer ?
#
loop_
_entity_poly.entity_id
_entity_poly.type
_entity_poly.pdbx_seq_one_letter_code
_entity_poly.pdbx_strand_id
1 'polypeptide(L)'
;MAATDSTARPSSAASLQDITLDDRTSATMTPDSEQFIIQLIDLLELDVNSREGREIALDLIAGGRQRLKHYRNDIVEDTYETLMSNDHDDLLTLLGKAIRHEWKTREPTWLDDFLNEQEAKEPEIYERIINLVAEHGCIWMRGCRPLALVVLFQYKVFESFDIQTN
;
A
#
# COMPACT_ATOMS: atom_id res chain seq x y z
N MET A 1 27.65 49.08 37.58
CA MET A 1 27.17 47.69 37.78
C MET A 1 25.89 47.55 36.99
N ALA A 2 25.99 46.99 35.78
CA ALA A 2 24.87 46.81 34.86
C ALA A 2 24.72 45.31 34.63
N ALA A 3 23.52 44.77 34.91
CA ALA A 3 23.16 43.40 34.62
C ALA A 3 22.50 43.37 33.23
N THR A 4 23.16 42.74 32.26
CA THR A 4 22.58 42.42 30.95
C THR A 4 22.05 41.00 31.00
N ASP A 5 20.72 40.88 31.05
CA ASP A 5 20.01 39.61 31.02
C ASP A 5 19.95 39.09 29.58
N SER A 6 20.64 37.98 29.35
CA SER A 6 20.78 37.33 28.04
C SER A 6 19.69 36.26 27.93
N THR A 7 18.56 36.61 27.33
CA THR A 7 17.53 35.64 26.92
C THR A 7 17.69 35.31 25.45
N ALA A 8 18.73 34.54 25.14
CA ALA A 8 18.88 33.87 23.85
C ALA A 8 17.83 32.74 23.75
N ARG A 9 16.84 32.91 22.88
CA ARG A 9 15.95 31.83 22.43
C ARG A 9 16.77 30.78 21.66
N PRO A 10 16.72 29.49 22.00
CA PRO A 10 17.19 28.47 21.08
C PRO A 10 16.18 28.34 19.92
N SER A 11 16.63 28.77 18.75
CA SER A 11 16.05 28.42 17.45
C SER A 11 16.24 26.92 17.23
N SER A 12 15.21 26.12 17.52
CA SER A 12 15.15 24.73 17.07
C SER A 12 14.33 24.65 15.78
N ALA A 13 14.92 25.10 14.69
CA ALA A 13 14.58 24.55 13.38
C ALA A 13 15.08 23.09 13.39
N ALA A 14 14.25 22.19 13.91
CA ALA A 14 14.49 20.76 13.77
C ALA A 14 14.29 20.42 12.29
N SER A 15 15.41 20.28 11.59
CA SER A 15 15.47 19.75 10.23
C SER A 15 14.74 18.41 10.15
N LEU A 16 13.55 18.41 9.54
CA LEU A 16 12.78 17.22 9.18
C LEU A 16 13.35 16.56 7.91
N GLN A 17 14.65 16.27 7.91
CA GLN A 17 15.33 15.56 6.83
C GLN A 17 16.31 14.56 7.44
N ASP A 18 15.77 13.46 7.96
CA ASP A 18 16.41 12.15 8.00
C ASP A 18 15.45 11.15 8.66
N ILE A 19 14.45 10.71 7.91
CA ILE A 19 13.83 9.41 8.18
C ILE A 19 14.35 8.52 7.06
N THR A 20 15.49 7.91 7.36
CA THR A 20 16.22 6.97 6.52
C THR A 20 15.31 5.83 6.09
N LEU A 21 15.51 5.44 4.85
CA LEU A 21 14.80 4.45 4.06
C LEU A 21 15.08 3.00 4.51
N ASP A 22 15.25 2.74 5.81
CA ASP A 22 15.88 1.50 6.32
C ASP A 22 14.98 0.60 7.19
N ASP A 23 13.67 0.86 7.27
CA ASP A 23 12.77 0.07 8.13
C ASP A 23 11.84 -0.90 7.35
N ARG A 24 12.15 -1.17 6.07
CA ARG A 24 11.29 -2.00 5.20
C ARG A 24 11.65 -3.49 5.14
N THR A 25 12.75 -3.93 5.76
CA THR A 25 13.28 -5.30 5.62
C THR A 25 13.38 -6.11 6.91
N SER A 26 12.97 -5.58 8.07
CA SER A 26 13.09 -6.30 9.36
C SER A 26 11.79 -6.92 9.89
N ALA A 27 10.76 -7.07 9.07
CA ALA A 27 9.62 -7.93 9.36
C ALA A 27 9.83 -9.27 8.65
N THR A 28 10.05 -10.35 9.41
CA THR A 28 10.13 -11.72 8.88
C THR A 28 8.93 -11.96 7.95
N MET A 29 9.16 -12.06 6.65
CA MET A 29 8.11 -12.36 5.69
C MET A 29 7.50 -13.72 6.06
N THR A 30 6.17 -13.80 6.18
CA THR A 30 5.52 -15.08 6.42
C THR A 30 5.62 -15.94 5.15
N PRO A 31 5.61 -17.29 5.26
CA PRO A 31 5.59 -18.16 4.08
C PRO A 31 4.45 -17.82 3.11
N ASP A 32 3.30 -17.40 3.61
CA ASP A 32 2.17 -16.95 2.80
C ASP A 32 2.47 -15.63 2.06
N SER A 33 3.26 -14.72 2.66
CA SER A 33 3.69 -13.49 2.00
C SER A 33 4.63 -13.79 0.83
N GLU A 34 5.47 -14.82 0.97
CA GLU A 34 6.37 -15.30 -0.09
C GLU A 34 5.59 -15.88 -1.27
N GLN A 35 4.49 -16.59 -0.99
CA GLN A 35 3.64 -17.15 -2.03
C GLN A 35 3.02 -16.05 -2.92
N PHE A 36 2.61 -14.92 -2.34
CA PHE A 36 2.10 -13.79 -3.12
C PHE A 36 3.17 -13.16 -4.02
N ILE A 37 4.41 -13.07 -3.55
CA ILE A 37 5.54 -12.59 -4.37
C ILE A 37 5.72 -13.50 -5.58
N ILE A 38 5.79 -14.81 -5.37
CA ILE A 38 6.01 -15.77 -6.46
C ILE A 38 4.86 -15.68 -7.47
N GLN A 39 3.61 -15.66 -7.00
CA GLN A 39 2.44 -15.52 -7.89
C GLN A 39 2.44 -14.21 -8.68
N LEU A 40 2.89 -13.10 -8.07
CA LEU A 40 3.02 -11.83 -8.77
C LEU A 40 4.12 -11.88 -9.82
N ILE A 41 5.27 -12.47 -9.51
CA ILE A 41 6.36 -12.64 -10.49
C ILE A 41 5.89 -13.49 -11.68
N ASP A 42 5.22 -14.61 -11.40
CA ASP A 42 4.67 -15.49 -12.43
C ASP A 42 3.65 -14.75 -13.31
N LEU A 43 2.75 -13.96 -12.69
CA LEU A 43 1.74 -13.16 -13.40
C LEU A 43 2.36 -12.07 -14.28
N LEU A 44 3.50 -11.52 -13.86
CA LEU A 44 4.25 -10.51 -14.60
C LEU A 44 5.18 -11.12 -15.66
N GLU A 45 5.24 -12.45 -15.74
CA GLU A 45 6.16 -13.20 -16.61
C GLU A 45 7.64 -12.83 -16.39
N LEU A 46 8.00 -12.52 -15.14
CA LEU A 46 9.38 -12.20 -14.74
C LEU A 46 10.14 -13.45 -14.30
N ASP A 47 11.48 -13.36 -14.24
CA ASP A 47 12.27 -14.46 -13.68
C ASP A 47 12.08 -14.53 -12.16
N VAL A 48 11.51 -15.65 -11.68
CA VAL A 48 11.24 -15.94 -10.26
C VAL A 48 12.50 -15.91 -9.39
N ASN A 49 13.68 -16.13 -9.97
CA ASN A 49 14.95 -16.09 -9.25
C ASN A 49 15.63 -14.72 -9.33
N SER A 50 15.08 -13.78 -10.09
CA SER A 50 15.63 -12.43 -10.21
C SER A 50 15.33 -11.61 -8.98
N ARG A 51 16.34 -10.84 -8.57
CA ARG A 51 16.17 -9.85 -7.50
C ARG A 51 15.21 -8.75 -7.96
N GLU A 52 15.32 -8.35 -9.22
CA GLU A 52 14.48 -7.33 -9.83
C GLU A 52 13.00 -7.71 -9.79
N GLY A 53 12.64 -8.94 -10.19
CA GLY A 53 11.24 -9.39 -10.16
C GLY A 53 10.64 -9.37 -8.76
N ARG A 54 11.43 -9.75 -7.74
CA ARG A 54 11.03 -9.64 -6.34
C ARG A 54 10.82 -8.20 -5.89
N GLU A 55 11.72 -7.30 -6.29
CA GLU A 55 11.60 -5.86 -5.97
C GLU A 55 10.34 -5.26 -6.61
N ILE A 56 10.03 -5.62 -7.85
CA ILE A 56 8.79 -5.20 -8.54
C ILE A 56 7.56 -5.73 -7.81
N ALA A 57 7.50 -7.03 -7.48
CA ALA A 57 6.37 -7.62 -6.77
C ALA A 57 6.12 -6.96 -5.41
N LEU A 58 7.19 -6.67 -4.66
CA LEU A 58 7.10 -5.96 -3.38
C LEU A 58 6.62 -4.51 -3.54
N ASP A 59 7.07 -3.80 -4.58
CA ASP A 59 6.58 -2.44 -4.84
C ASP A 59 5.10 -2.44 -5.24
N LEU A 60 4.64 -3.45 -5.98
CA LEU A 60 3.22 -3.62 -6.33
C LEU A 60 2.34 -3.90 -5.10
N ILE A 61 2.77 -4.74 -4.17
CA ILE A 61 2.02 -4.97 -2.92
C ILE A 61 1.87 -3.65 -2.13
N ALA A 62 2.92 -2.84 -2.09
CA ALA A 62 2.89 -1.58 -1.34
C ALA A 62 2.14 -0.44 -2.07
N GLY A 63 2.26 -0.39 -3.40
CA GLY A 63 1.85 0.74 -4.23
C GLY A 63 0.69 0.46 -5.18
N GLY A 64 0.15 -0.76 -5.18
CA GLY A 64 -0.94 -1.19 -6.04
C GLY A 64 -0.55 -1.31 -7.52
N ARG A 65 -1.54 -1.68 -8.33
CA ARG A 65 -1.39 -1.85 -9.79
C ARG A 65 -0.80 -0.62 -10.48
N GLN A 66 -1.12 0.59 -10.02
CA GLN A 66 -0.64 1.82 -10.62
C GLN A 66 0.90 1.94 -10.63
N ARG A 67 1.62 1.17 -9.80
CA ARG A 67 3.09 1.09 -9.83
C ARG A 67 3.65 0.43 -11.09
N LEU A 68 2.89 -0.42 -11.78
CA LEU A 68 3.32 -1.03 -13.04
C LEU A 68 3.81 -0.01 -14.07
N LYS A 69 3.27 1.21 -14.05
CA LYS A 69 3.69 2.31 -14.95
C LYS A 69 5.19 2.61 -14.86
N HIS A 70 5.84 2.34 -13.73
CA HIS A 70 7.28 2.54 -13.56
C HIS A 70 8.11 1.40 -14.15
N TYR A 71 7.49 0.23 -14.37
CA TYR A 71 8.13 -1.01 -14.78
C TYR A 71 7.69 -1.47 -16.19
N ARG A 72 7.07 -0.57 -16.97
CA ARG A 72 6.57 -0.90 -18.33
C ARG A 72 7.64 -1.53 -19.21
N ASN A 73 8.90 -1.09 -19.08
CA ASN A 73 10.00 -1.58 -19.92
C ASN A 73 10.62 -2.88 -19.40
N ASP A 74 10.27 -3.28 -18.18
CA ASP A 74 10.80 -4.48 -17.52
C ASP A 74 9.86 -5.68 -17.70
N ILE A 75 8.65 -5.45 -18.21
CA ILE A 75 7.60 -6.45 -18.42
C ILE A 75 7.35 -6.58 -19.92
N VAL A 76 7.03 -7.80 -20.38
CA VAL A 76 6.64 -8.05 -21.77
C VAL A 76 5.42 -7.19 -22.12
N GLU A 77 5.45 -6.52 -23.27
CA GLU A 77 4.45 -5.50 -23.63
C GLU A 77 3.01 -6.04 -23.61
N ASP A 78 2.78 -7.23 -24.19
CA ASP A 78 1.46 -7.88 -24.21
C ASP A 78 0.95 -8.18 -22.78
N THR A 79 1.83 -8.65 -21.90
CA THR A 79 1.52 -8.92 -20.49
C THR A 79 1.18 -7.61 -19.78
N TYR A 80 1.98 -6.56 -19.96
CA TYR A 80 1.72 -5.24 -19.37
C TYR A 80 0.36 -4.67 -19.80
N GLU A 81 0.06 -4.69 -21.10
CA GLU A 81 -1.21 -4.19 -21.63
C GLU A 81 -2.40 -4.98 -21.09
N THR A 82 -2.24 -6.30 -20.97
CA THR A 82 -3.25 -7.17 -20.38
C THR A 82 -3.50 -6.84 -18.92
N LEU A 83 -2.45 -6.72 -18.09
CA LEU A 83 -2.58 -6.43 -16.66
C LEU A 83 -3.10 -5.01 -16.37
N MET A 84 -2.86 -4.06 -17.28
CA MET A 84 -3.35 -2.68 -17.18
C MET A 84 -4.73 -2.46 -17.80
N SER A 85 -5.28 -3.47 -18.48
CA SER A 85 -6.65 -3.43 -19.00
C SER A 85 -7.67 -3.44 -17.84
N ASN A 86 -8.84 -2.84 -18.08
CA ASN A 86 -9.95 -2.87 -17.10
C ASN A 86 -10.70 -4.21 -17.09
N ASP A 87 -10.45 -5.08 -18.08
CA ASP A 87 -11.15 -6.35 -18.24
C ASP A 87 -10.41 -7.52 -17.58
N HIS A 88 -9.14 -7.30 -17.19
CA HIS A 88 -8.29 -8.34 -16.61
C HIS A 88 -7.96 -8.03 -15.15
N ASP A 89 -8.70 -8.68 -14.26
CA ASP A 89 -8.73 -8.36 -12.82
C ASP A 89 -7.86 -9.30 -11.97
N ASP A 90 -7.09 -10.19 -12.60
CA ASP A 90 -6.28 -11.20 -11.89
C ASP A 90 -5.22 -10.53 -11.00
N LEU A 91 -4.60 -9.45 -11.48
CA LEU A 91 -3.64 -8.66 -10.70
C LEU A 91 -4.31 -7.99 -9.50
N LEU A 92 -5.45 -7.32 -9.69
CA LEU A 92 -6.15 -6.65 -8.61
C LEU A 92 -6.69 -7.67 -7.59
N THR A 93 -7.16 -8.82 -8.06
CA THR A 93 -7.57 -9.95 -7.22
C THR A 93 -6.41 -10.47 -6.38
N LEU A 94 -5.24 -10.66 -6.99
CA LEU A 94 -4.04 -11.14 -6.30
C LEU A 94 -3.53 -10.12 -5.27
N LEU A 95 -3.46 -8.85 -5.66
CA LEU A 95 -3.08 -7.75 -4.77
C LEU A 95 -4.08 -7.61 -3.62
N GLY A 96 -5.38 -7.72 -3.88
CA GLY A 96 -6.42 -7.68 -2.84
C GLY A 96 -6.25 -8.79 -1.80
N LYS A 97 -5.92 -10.01 -2.23
CA LYS A 97 -5.60 -11.11 -1.32
C LYS A 97 -4.34 -10.82 -0.49
N ALA A 98 -3.29 -10.31 -1.12
CA ALA A 98 -2.06 -9.95 -0.42
C ALA A 98 -2.29 -8.84 0.63
N ILE A 99 -3.10 -7.83 0.31
CA ILE A 99 -3.47 -6.74 1.22
C ILE A 99 -4.24 -7.26 2.43
N ARG A 100 -5.25 -8.11 2.23
CA ARG A 100 -5.98 -8.75 3.33
C ARG A 100 -5.06 -9.52 4.25
N HIS A 101 -4.13 -10.28 3.67
CA HIS A 101 -3.14 -11.04 4.42
C HIS A 101 -2.22 -10.12 5.22
N GLU A 102 -1.72 -9.03 4.62
CA GLU A 102 -0.87 -8.06 5.31
C GLU A 102 -1.60 -7.43 6.50
N TRP A 103 -2.86 -7.03 6.32
CA TRP A 103 -3.66 -6.43 7.39
C TRP A 103 -3.89 -7.39 8.55
N LYS A 104 -4.14 -8.67 8.28
CA LYS A 104 -4.34 -9.68 9.33
C LYS A 104 -3.06 -10.03 10.09
N THR A 105 -1.91 -9.96 9.43
CA THR A 105 -0.65 -10.48 9.99
C THR A 105 0.27 -9.42 10.58
N ARG A 106 0.19 -8.17 10.12
CA ARG A 106 1.12 -7.11 10.51
C ARG A 106 0.51 -6.01 11.37
N GLU A 107 -0.81 -5.88 11.36
CA GLU A 107 -1.49 -4.81 12.07
C GLU A 107 -1.89 -5.22 13.50
N PRO A 108 -2.15 -4.25 14.39
CA PRO A 108 -2.62 -4.54 15.73
C PRO A 108 -3.91 -5.37 15.74
N THR A 109 -4.09 -6.24 16.73
CA THR A 109 -5.26 -7.14 16.83
C THR A 109 -6.60 -6.39 16.81
N TRP A 110 -6.67 -5.20 17.40
CA TRP A 110 -7.90 -4.39 17.36
C TRP A 110 -8.30 -3.98 15.95
N LEU A 111 -7.32 -3.83 15.03
CA LEU A 111 -7.61 -3.49 13.64
C LEU A 111 -8.15 -4.71 12.89
N ASP A 112 -7.66 -5.91 13.17
CA ASP A 112 -8.23 -7.15 12.62
C ASP A 112 -9.69 -7.31 13.07
N ASP A 113 -9.98 -7.13 14.37
CA ASP A 113 -11.35 -7.15 14.89
C ASP A 113 -12.25 -6.10 14.18
N PHE A 114 -11.74 -4.87 14.04
CA PHE A 114 -12.44 -3.81 13.32
C PHE A 114 -12.72 -4.17 11.86
N LEU A 115 -11.72 -4.68 11.14
CA LEU A 115 -11.83 -5.06 9.73
C LEU A 115 -12.81 -6.22 9.54
N ASN A 116 -12.78 -7.22 10.42
CA ASN A 116 -13.72 -8.34 10.41
C ASN A 116 -15.16 -7.86 10.69
N GLU A 117 -15.34 -6.89 11.60
CA GLU A 117 -16.66 -6.26 11.81
C GLU A 117 -17.13 -5.50 10.56
N GLN A 118 -16.26 -4.72 9.91
CA GLN A 118 -16.61 -3.99 8.68
C GLN A 118 -16.93 -4.94 7.52
N GLU A 119 -16.17 -6.02 7.35
CA GLU A 119 -16.44 -7.05 6.33
C GLU A 119 -17.82 -7.70 6.54
N ALA A 120 -18.19 -7.98 7.79
CA ALA A 120 -19.50 -8.55 8.11
C ALA A 120 -20.66 -7.55 7.97
N LYS A 121 -20.42 -6.27 8.30
CA LYS A 121 -21.46 -5.24 8.36
C LYS A 121 -21.72 -4.56 7.02
N GLU A 122 -20.66 -4.25 6.29
CA GLU A 122 -20.69 -3.52 5.01
C GLU A 122 -19.72 -4.16 3.99
N PRO A 123 -19.98 -5.42 3.56
CA PRO A 123 -19.06 -6.18 2.71
C PRO A 123 -18.73 -5.46 1.39
N GLU A 124 -19.70 -4.77 0.79
CA GLU A 124 -19.49 -4.02 -0.46
C GLU A 124 -18.51 -2.85 -0.29
N ILE A 125 -18.57 -2.14 0.84
CA ILE A 125 -17.65 -1.04 1.16
C ILE A 125 -16.26 -1.60 1.46
N TYR A 126 -16.22 -2.71 2.20
CA TYR A 126 -14.98 -3.44 2.46
C TYR A 126 -14.27 -3.84 1.16
N GLU A 127 -14.97 -4.51 0.24
CA GLU A 127 -14.42 -4.87 -1.08
C GLU A 127 -13.98 -3.65 -1.88
N ARG A 128 -14.78 -2.57 -1.87
CA ARG A 128 -14.42 -1.33 -2.57
C ARG A 128 -13.13 -0.73 -2.03
N ILE A 129 -12.91 -0.74 -0.72
CA ILE A 129 -11.68 -0.27 -0.10
C ILE A 129 -10.51 -1.18 -0.48
N ILE A 130 -10.69 -2.50 -0.44
CA ILE A 130 -9.65 -3.45 -0.89
C ILE A 130 -9.26 -3.16 -2.34
N ASN A 131 -10.23 -3.01 -3.25
CA ASN A 131 -9.97 -2.71 -4.65
C ASN A 131 -9.29 -1.36 -4.84
N LEU A 132 -9.68 -0.33 -4.09
CA LEU A 132 -9.03 0.98 -4.11
C LEU A 132 -7.55 0.88 -3.70
N VAL A 133 -7.25 0.08 -2.67
CA VAL A 133 -5.88 -0.14 -2.20
C VAL A 133 -5.11 -1.03 -3.16
N ALA A 134 -5.74 -2.05 -3.77
CA ALA A 134 -5.12 -2.87 -4.80
C ALA A 134 -4.77 -2.05 -6.05
N GLU A 135 -5.60 -1.07 -6.40
CA GLU A 135 -5.36 -0.18 -7.54
C GLU A 135 -4.26 0.85 -7.26
N HIS A 136 -4.39 1.61 -6.17
CA HIS A 136 -3.58 2.80 -5.90
C HIS A 136 -2.53 2.63 -4.78
N GLY A 137 -2.50 1.47 -4.15
CA GLY A 137 -1.65 1.17 -3.00
C GLY A 137 -2.05 1.91 -1.74
N CYS A 138 -1.18 1.75 -0.74
CA CYS A 138 -1.31 2.43 0.56
C CYS A 138 -0.59 3.80 0.58
N ILE A 139 -0.32 4.43 -0.57
CA ILE A 139 0.53 5.63 -0.66
C ILE A 139 -0.06 6.81 0.14
N TRP A 140 -1.39 6.91 0.22
CA TRP A 140 -2.11 7.92 1.00
C TRP A 140 -2.29 7.53 2.48
N MET A 141 -1.90 6.31 2.88
CA MET A 141 -1.88 5.87 4.27
C MET A 141 -0.52 6.13 4.96
N ARG A 142 0.35 6.94 4.35
CA ARG A 142 1.68 7.29 4.90
C ARG A 142 1.51 8.02 6.24
N GLY A 143 2.02 7.41 7.32
CA GLY A 143 2.05 7.98 8.67
C GLY A 143 1.38 7.10 9.72
N CYS A 144 0.15 6.65 9.48
CA CYS A 144 -0.56 5.73 10.37
C CYS A 144 -1.61 4.92 9.60
N ARG A 145 -1.22 3.72 9.14
CA ARG A 145 -2.08 2.84 8.34
C ARG A 145 -3.37 2.43 9.05
N PRO A 146 -3.37 2.02 10.33
CA PRO A 146 -4.60 1.69 11.04
C PRO A 146 -5.60 2.85 11.09
N LEU A 147 -5.12 4.06 11.38
CA LEU A 147 -5.98 5.24 11.46
C LEU A 147 -6.55 5.61 10.09
N ALA A 148 -5.73 5.55 9.04
CA ALA A 148 -6.18 5.81 7.68
C ALA A 148 -7.29 4.83 7.25
N LEU A 149 -7.15 3.54 7.60
CA LEU A 149 -8.18 2.54 7.33
C LEU A 149 -9.48 2.84 8.09
N VAL A 150 -9.40 3.12 9.40
CA VAL A 150 -10.60 3.50 10.18
C VAL A 150 -11.29 4.72 9.57
N VAL A 151 -10.52 5.73 9.15
CA VAL A 151 -11.04 6.94 8.49
C VAL A 151 -11.77 6.57 7.19
N LEU A 152 -11.20 5.75 6.31
CA LEU A 152 -11.88 5.36 5.07
C LEU A 152 -13.23 4.68 5.29
N PHE A 153 -13.28 3.75 6.25
CA PHE A 153 -14.51 3.05 6.60
C PHE A 153 -15.52 4.02 7.23
N GLN A 154 -15.07 4.93 8.10
CA GLN A 154 -15.93 5.91 8.75
C GLN A 154 -16.49 6.96 7.77
N TYR A 155 -15.70 7.37 6.78
CA TYR A 155 -16.10 8.30 5.73
C TYR A 155 -16.65 7.57 4.49
N LYS A 156 -16.78 6.23 4.55
CA LYS A 156 -17.36 5.36 3.52
C LYS A 156 -16.89 5.70 2.10
N VAL A 157 -15.57 5.89 1.95
CA VAL A 157 -14.83 6.24 0.70
C VAL A 157 -15.05 7.69 0.18
N PHE A 158 -15.78 8.54 0.91
CA PHE A 158 -16.36 9.84 0.49
C PHE A 158 -17.44 9.64 -0.59
N GLU A 159 -18.62 10.21 -0.37
CA GLU A 159 -19.89 10.04 -1.12
C GLU A 159 -19.86 10.47 -2.62
N SER A 160 -18.71 10.54 -3.29
CA SER A 160 -18.54 11.11 -4.64
C SER A 160 -17.31 10.54 -5.38
N PHE A 161 -17.52 9.53 -6.21
CA PHE A 161 -16.90 9.54 -7.55
C PHE A 161 -17.88 10.14 -8.58
N ASP A 162 -18.86 10.94 -8.13
CA ASP A 162 -19.50 11.99 -8.92
C ASP A 162 -18.49 13.13 -9.15
N ILE A 163 -17.43 12.85 -9.89
CA ILE A 163 -16.83 13.81 -10.80
C ILE A 163 -17.04 13.18 -12.16
N GLN A 164 -18.08 13.70 -12.83
CA GLN A 164 -18.35 13.52 -14.24
C GLN A 164 -17.06 13.30 -15.02
N THR A 165 -16.86 12.08 -15.51
CA THR A 165 -16.19 11.91 -16.79
C THR A 165 -16.94 12.78 -17.78
N ASN A 166 -16.27 13.83 -18.27
CA ASN A 166 -16.61 14.69 -19.43
C ASN A 166 -17.95 14.44 -20.12
#